data_AF-A0A2A5JU98-F1
#
_entry.id   AF-A0A2A5JU98-F1
#
_cell.length_a   1.000
_cell.length_b   1.000
_cell.length_c   1.000
_cell.angle_alpha   90.00
_cell.angle_beta   90.00
_cell.angle_gamma   90.00
#
_symmetry.space_group_name_H-M   'P 1'
#
loop_
_entity.id
_entity.type
_entity.pdbx_description
1 polymer ?
#
loop_
_entity_poly.entity_id
_entity_poly.type
_entity_poly.pdbx_seq_one_letter_code
_entity_poly.pdbx_strand_id
1 'polypeptide(L)'
;MSFIGAGAGSEAQSVQYNVDAQTAKLRTSGSASWRHNNPALLPLNISAKRNQALGQAYRIAIFPDRATGEQAFLEEIERAKYGDFTFGQMVNEFIPDYIIDPPQWDEQNQTAVLPHIEPITGMDVNLPINDPQAFLDLVTLKLGWQVGTESDVARDFEAEARQASIVSNANVLINGRTAVHSSSGGVLSTVDVCLTKIGKVVVPIPYGNIARSSDAASVASSVKIQGNGAANIKSNFSKSTGDQPGNKKGIASRTLGKKAEFLQGSFDVYIEGKPAVRQGDLMVSNNKNTPPAPLNQPSGATPAGLDVVLGAEPLSQAGTNKINIKVSGSSKPSDEEVKIG
;
A
#
# COMPACT_ATOMS: atom_id res chain seq x y z
N MET A 1 6.85 -7.26 -22.30
CA MET A 1 7.53 -7.63 -21.03
C MET A 1 6.53 -7.37 -19.92
N SER A 2 6.42 -8.26 -18.93
CA SER A 2 5.53 -8.04 -17.78
C SER A 2 6.32 -7.38 -16.66
N PHE A 3 5.77 -6.31 -16.07
CA PHE A 3 6.33 -5.66 -14.89
C PHE A 3 5.42 -5.95 -13.70
N ILE A 4 6.01 -6.19 -12.52
CA ILE A 4 5.27 -6.51 -11.29
C ILE A 4 4.92 -5.25 -10.47
N GLY A 5 5.41 -4.08 -10.89
CA GLY A 5 5.13 -2.79 -10.26
C GLY A 5 6.08 -1.70 -10.74
N ALA A 6 5.77 -0.45 -10.44
CA ALA A 6 6.63 0.67 -10.77
C ALA A 6 6.51 1.82 -9.78
N GLY A 7 7.57 2.63 -9.66
CA GLY A 7 7.62 3.76 -8.73
C GLY A 7 8.73 4.75 -9.05
N ALA A 8 8.99 5.68 -8.13
CA ALA A 8 10.12 6.59 -8.26
C ALA A 8 11.43 5.81 -8.15
N GLY A 9 12.37 6.06 -9.06
CA GLY A 9 13.69 5.44 -9.03
C GLY A 9 14.66 6.13 -8.09
N SER A 10 15.88 5.61 -8.01
CA SER A 10 16.96 6.13 -7.16
C SER A 10 17.51 7.49 -7.60
N GLU A 11 17.36 7.84 -8.88
CA GLU A 11 17.78 9.13 -9.42
C GLU A 11 16.62 10.15 -9.42
N ALA A 12 16.95 11.43 -9.29
CA ALA A 12 15.95 12.50 -9.34
C ALA A 12 15.16 12.45 -10.65
N GLN A 13 13.83 12.55 -10.54
CA GLN A 13 12.91 12.49 -11.67
C GLN A 13 12.90 11.15 -12.43
N SER A 14 13.60 10.11 -11.97
CA SER A 14 13.62 8.80 -12.61
C SER A 14 12.42 7.93 -12.22
N VAL A 15 12.08 6.98 -13.10
CA VAL A 15 11.01 5.99 -12.87
C VAL A 15 11.62 4.59 -12.96
N GLN A 16 11.34 3.77 -11.96
CA GLN A 16 11.78 2.38 -11.89
C GLN A 16 10.61 1.44 -12.19
N TYR A 17 10.81 0.52 -13.13
CA TYR A 17 9.90 -0.56 -13.50
C TYR A 17 10.44 -1.88 -12.97
N ASN A 18 9.76 -2.49 -12.01
CA ASN A 18 10.18 -3.76 -11.43
C ASN A 18 9.82 -4.90 -12.39
N VAL A 19 10.83 -5.59 -12.90
CA VAL A 19 10.65 -6.76 -13.78
C VAL A 19 10.36 -7.98 -12.94
N ASP A 20 11.16 -8.21 -11.90
CA ASP A 20 10.98 -9.29 -10.93
C ASP A 20 11.45 -8.87 -9.53
N ALA A 21 11.62 -9.86 -8.64
CA ALA A 21 12.08 -9.62 -7.27
C ALA A 21 13.49 -9.02 -7.19
N GLN A 22 14.37 -9.31 -8.15
CA GLN A 22 15.79 -8.96 -8.18
C GLN A 22 16.15 -7.92 -9.24
N THR A 23 15.36 -7.79 -10.31
CA THR A 23 15.67 -6.94 -11.45
C THR A 23 14.62 -5.87 -11.68
N ALA A 24 15.08 -4.70 -12.12
CA ALA A 24 14.24 -3.60 -12.52
C ALA A 24 14.86 -2.87 -13.72
N LYS A 25 14.06 -2.05 -14.38
CA LYS A 25 14.51 -1.09 -15.39
C LYS A 25 14.38 0.30 -14.84
N LEU A 26 15.44 1.10 -14.96
CA LEU A 26 15.45 2.49 -14.58
C LEU A 26 15.33 3.35 -15.84
N ARG A 27 14.31 4.21 -15.88
CA ARG A 27 14.15 5.23 -16.91
C ARG A 27 14.57 6.58 -16.37
N THR A 28 15.58 7.17 -17.00
CA THR A 28 16.13 8.48 -16.64
C THR A 28 16.10 9.40 -17.86
N SER A 29 16.18 10.71 -17.64
CA SER A 29 16.08 11.74 -18.70
C SER A 29 14.80 11.62 -19.55
N GLY A 30 14.73 12.34 -20.68
CA GLY A 30 13.54 12.40 -21.54
C GLY A 30 12.34 13.10 -20.90
N SER A 31 11.17 12.90 -21.50
CA SER A 31 9.89 13.46 -21.04
C SER A 31 9.29 12.65 -19.90
N ALA A 32 8.48 13.30 -19.05
CA ALA A 32 7.72 12.60 -18.01
C ALA A 32 6.75 11.59 -18.63
N SER A 33 6.09 11.94 -19.75
CA SER A 33 5.14 11.10 -20.47
C SER A 33 5.77 9.77 -20.88
N TRP A 34 6.99 9.81 -21.43
CA TRP A 34 7.75 8.61 -21.78
C TRP A 34 8.19 7.79 -20.56
N ARG A 35 8.72 8.45 -19.51
CA ARG A 35 9.19 7.72 -18.32
C ARG A 35 8.07 6.98 -17.61
N HIS A 36 6.84 7.48 -17.66
CA HIS A 36 5.68 6.89 -17.00
C HIS A 36 4.82 6.02 -17.93
N ASN A 37 5.16 5.92 -19.22
CA ASN A 37 4.27 5.41 -20.26
C ASN A 37 2.86 6.04 -20.23
N ASN A 38 2.79 7.34 -19.91
CA ASN A 38 1.55 8.04 -19.63
C ASN A 38 1.46 9.28 -20.53
N PRO A 39 0.85 9.16 -21.73
CA PRO A 39 0.82 10.24 -22.73
C PRO A 39 0.15 11.52 -22.23
N ALA A 40 -0.82 11.39 -21.32
CA ALA A 40 -1.61 12.49 -20.79
C ALA A 40 -1.25 12.88 -19.34
N LEU A 41 -0.15 12.33 -18.80
CA LEU A 41 0.31 12.56 -17.43
C LEU A 41 -0.79 12.37 -16.35
N LEU A 42 -1.71 11.44 -16.58
CA LEU A 42 -2.80 11.16 -15.66
C LEU A 42 -2.29 10.85 -14.25
N PRO A 43 -2.95 11.33 -13.19
CA PRO A 43 -2.69 10.86 -11.84
C PRO A 43 -3.18 9.41 -11.67
N LEU A 44 -2.83 8.77 -10.54
CA LEU A 44 -3.32 7.43 -10.21
C LEU A 44 -4.82 7.46 -9.78
N ASN A 45 -5.68 7.72 -10.76
CA ASN A 45 -7.14 7.78 -10.63
C ASN A 45 -7.79 6.41 -10.94
N ILE A 46 -9.13 6.38 -11.01
CA ILE A 46 -9.88 5.15 -11.26
C ILE A 46 -9.59 4.58 -12.67
N SER A 47 -9.51 5.44 -13.68
CA SER A 47 -9.27 5.04 -15.08
C SER A 47 -7.86 4.45 -15.24
N ALA A 48 -6.85 5.05 -14.60
CA ALA A 48 -5.50 4.49 -14.53
C ALA A 48 -5.48 3.11 -13.86
N LYS A 49 -6.18 2.94 -12.72
CA LYS A 49 -6.25 1.65 -12.02
C LYS A 49 -6.96 0.57 -12.84
N ARG A 50 -8.01 0.91 -13.57
CA ARG A 50 -8.73 -0.02 -14.45
C ARG A 50 -7.89 -0.46 -15.64
N ASN A 51 -7.03 0.42 -16.13
CA ASN A 51 -6.08 0.15 -17.21
C ASN A 51 -4.70 -0.30 -16.70
N GLN A 52 -4.69 -1.06 -15.60
CA GLN A 52 -3.51 -1.79 -15.11
C GLN A 52 -2.28 -0.90 -14.80
N ALA A 53 -2.49 0.32 -14.29
CA ALA A 53 -1.38 1.13 -13.79
C ALA A 53 -0.55 0.36 -12.73
N LEU A 54 0.77 0.31 -12.95
CA LEU A 54 1.76 -0.40 -12.13
C LEU A 54 2.07 0.30 -10.81
N GLY A 55 1.75 1.60 -10.72
CA GLY A 55 2.05 2.44 -9.57
C GLY A 55 2.01 3.92 -9.92
N GLN A 56 2.72 4.72 -9.14
CA GLN A 56 2.76 6.17 -9.30
C GLN A 56 4.14 6.71 -8.91
N ALA A 57 4.61 7.71 -9.63
CA ALA A 57 5.77 8.52 -9.24
C ALA A 57 5.46 9.98 -9.53
N TYR A 58 5.92 10.89 -8.66
CA TYR A 58 5.73 12.34 -8.86
C TYR A 58 4.27 12.75 -9.13
N ARG A 59 3.33 12.04 -8.50
CA ARG A 59 1.87 12.16 -8.67
C ARG A 59 1.32 11.73 -10.05
N ILE A 60 2.12 11.16 -10.93
CA ILE A 60 1.73 10.66 -12.26
C ILE A 60 1.66 9.13 -12.21
N ALA A 61 0.57 8.55 -12.73
CA ALA A 61 0.42 7.10 -12.84
C ALA A 61 1.44 6.52 -13.81
N ILE A 62 1.93 5.32 -13.52
CA ILE A 62 2.90 4.60 -14.36
C ILE A 62 2.19 3.41 -15.00
N PHE A 63 2.27 3.28 -16.32
CA PHE A 63 1.66 2.20 -17.09
C PHE A 63 2.70 1.21 -17.62
N PRO A 64 2.34 -0.07 -17.86
CA PRO A 64 3.29 -1.06 -18.39
C PRO A 64 3.79 -0.71 -19.80
N ASP A 65 2.96 -0.08 -20.61
CA ASP A 65 3.29 0.36 -21.96
C ASP A 65 2.49 1.61 -22.34
N ARG A 66 2.85 2.24 -23.47
CA ARG A 66 2.19 3.45 -23.93
C ARG A 66 0.70 3.24 -24.24
N ALA A 67 0.34 2.10 -24.82
CA ALA A 67 -1.02 1.82 -25.26
C ALA A 67 -1.99 1.74 -24.09
N THR A 68 -1.58 1.13 -22.97
CA THR A 68 -2.35 1.10 -21.72
C THR A 68 -2.56 2.51 -21.14
N GLY A 69 -1.56 3.39 -21.22
CA GLY A 69 -1.71 4.79 -20.85
C GLY A 69 -2.65 5.58 -21.77
N GLU A 70 -2.63 5.31 -23.08
CA GLU A 70 -3.56 5.89 -24.07
C GLU A 70 -5.01 5.47 -23.76
N GLN A 71 -5.25 4.18 -23.51
CA GLN A 71 -6.58 3.66 -23.15
C GLN A 71 -7.09 4.25 -21.83
N ALA A 72 -6.21 4.42 -20.84
CA ALA A 72 -6.57 5.06 -19.58
C ALA A 72 -7.05 6.49 -19.76
N PHE A 73 -6.47 7.23 -20.71
CA PHE A 73 -6.90 8.58 -21.04
C PHE A 73 -8.24 8.60 -21.75
N LEU A 74 -8.43 7.72 -22.74
CA LEU A 74 -9.72 7.59 -23.45
C LEU A 74 -10.85 7.25 -22.47
N GLU A 75 -10.64 6.34 -21.51
CA GLU A 75 -11.63 6.08 -20.46
C GLU A 75 -11.81 7.26 -19.49
N GLU A 76 -10.73 8.00 -19.19
CA GLU A 76 -10.80 9.14 -18.28
C GLU A 76 -11.65 10.29 -18.84
N ILE A 77 -11.56 10.58 -20.14
CA ILE A 77 -12.33 11.66 -20.76
C ILE A 77 -13.82 11.31 -20.92
N GLU A 78 -14.19 10.02 -20.88
CA GLU A 78 -15.59 9.55 -20.87
C GLU A 78 -16.23 9.59 -19.47
N ARG A 79 -15.46 9.93 -18.43
CA ARG A 79 -15.98 10.04 -17.07
C ARG A 79 -17.09 11.08 -16.99
N ALA A 80 -18.19 10.74 -16.30
CA ALA A 80 -19.32 11.64 -16.08
C ALA A 80 -18.98 13.04 -15.54
N LYS A 81 -17.84 13.23 -14.86
CA LYS A 81 -17.37 14.56 -14.41
C LYS A 81 -17.04 15.51 -15.57
N TYR A 82 -16.81 14.98 -16.77
CA TYR A 82 -16.55 15.71 -18.01
C TYR A 82 -17.74 15.71 -18.98
N GLY A 83 -18.88 15.13 -18.59
CA GLY A 83 -20.01 14.93 -19.51
C GLY A 83 -20.59 16.22 -20.10
N ASP A 84 -20.51 17.32 -19.35
CA ASP A 84 -20.98 18.65 -19.77
C ASP A 84 -19.84 19.55 -20.27
N PHE A 85 -18.62 19.03 -20.39
CA PHE A 85 -17.46 19.85 -20.76
C PHE A 85 -17.43 20.09 -22.28
N THR A 86 -17.14 21.32 -22.67
CA THR A 86 -16.76 21.62 -24.06
C THR A 86 -15.33 21.17 -24.33
N PHE A 87 -14.96 21.04 -25.60
CA PHE A 87 -13.60 20.74 -26.01
C PHE A 87 -12.59 21.75 -25.44
N GLY A 88 -12.92 23.04 -25.43
CA GLY A 88 -12.08 24.06 -24.80
C GLY A 88 -11.85 23.85 -23.30
N GLN A 89 -12.88 23.42 -22.56
CA GLN A 89 -12.75 23.10 -21.14
C GLN A 89 -11.87 21.85 -20.92
N MET A 90 -11.98 20.86 -21.81
CA MET A 90 -11.11 19.67 -21.79
C MET A 90 -9.66 20.03 -22.09
N VAL A 91 -9.40 20.91 -23.07
CA VAL A 91 -8.05 21.42 -23.35
C VAL A 91 -7.46 22.11 -22.11
N ASN A 92 -8.22 22.98 -21.45
CA ASN A 92 -7.76 23.65 -20.24
C ASN A 92 -7.50 22.69 -19.06
N GLU A 93 -8.23 21.58 -18.97
CA GLU A 93 -8.03 20.55 -17.93
C GLU A 93 -6.73 19.76 -18.13
N PHE A 94 -6.44 19.32 -19.36
CA PHE A 94 -5.34 18.38 -19.62
C PHE A 94 -4.06 19.04 -20.12
N ILE A 95 -4.17 20.19 -20.79
CA ILE A 95 -3.06 20.94 -21.38
C ILE A 95 -3.28 22.45 -21.18
N PRO A 96 -3.35 22.95 -19.93
CA PRO A 96 -3.69 24.34 -19.63
C PRO A 96 -2.75 25.38 -20.26
N ASP A 97 -1.50 25.00 -20.54
CA ASP A 97 -0.52 25.88 -21.17
C ASP A 97 -0.73 26.00 -22.69
N TYR A 98 -1.58 25.15 -23.29
CA TYR A 98 -1.93 25.26 -24.71
C TYR A 98 -3.03 26.29 -24.92
N ILE A 99 -2.62 27.45 -25.45
CA ILE A 99 -3.54 28.54 -25.79
C ILE A 99 -4.10 28.30 -27.19
N ILE A 100 -5.43 28.23 -27.29
CA ILE A 100 -6.15 28.29 -28.56
C ILE A 100 -6.42 29.77 -28.84
N ASP A 101 -6.00 30.25 -30.01
CA ASP A 101 -6.22 31.64 -30.41
C ASP A 101 -7.72 31.97 -30.39
N PRO A 102 -8.11 33.20 -29.99
CA PRO A 102 -9.50 33.59 -29.95
C PRO A 102 -10.17 33.52 -31.33
N PRO A 103 -11.50 33.35 -31.39
CA PRO A 103 -12.21 33.37 -32.67
C PRO A 103 -12.07 34.75 -33.33
N GLN A 104 -12.16 34.76 -34.66
CA GLN A 104 -12.19 36.02 -35.40
C GLN A 104 -13.39 36.87 -34.96
N TRP A 105 -13.22 38.19 -34.92
CA TRP A 105 -14.26 39.13 -34.50
C TRP A 105 -14.93 39.75 -35.72
N ASP A 106 -16.26 39.66 -35.80
CA ASP A 106 -17.05 40.41 -36.78
C ASP A 106 -17.33 41.81 -36.24
N GLU A 107 -16.62 42.81 -36.78
CA GLU A 107 -16.80 44.21 -36.39
C GLU A 107 -18.19 44.77 -36.71
N GLN A 108 -18.86 44.26 -37.74
CA GLN A 108 -20.17 44.77 -38.17
C GLN A 108 -21.28 44.29 -37.26
N ASN A 109 -21.26 43.00 -36.92
CA ASN A 109 -22.28 42.38 -36.06
C ASN A 109 -21.92 42.44 -34.58
N GLN A 110 -20.70 42.86 -34.23
CA GLN A 110 -20.15 42.89 -32.86
C GLN A 110 -20.25 41.51 -32.18
N THR A 111 -19.95 40.44 -32.93
CA THR A 111 -20.03 39.06 -32.47
C THR A 111 -18.81 38.26 -32.89
N ALA A 112 -18.49 37.21 -32.14
CA ALA A 112 -17.48 36.23 -32.55
C ALA A 112 -17.96 35.44 -33.79
N VAL A 113 -17.06 35.21 -34.73
CA VAL A 113 -17.30 34.34 -35.88
C VAL A 113 -17.20 32.89 -35.42
N LEU A 114 -18.31 32.16 -35.53
CA LEU A 114 -18.41 30.73 -35.21
C LEU A 114 -18.44 29.89 -36.52
N PRO A 115 -17.97 28.63 -36.49
CA PRO A 115 -17.43 27.90 -35.33
C PRO A 115 -16.01 28.32 -34.93
N HIS A 116 -15.70 28.24 -33.64
CA HIS A 116 -14.35 28.51 -33.13
C HIS A 116 -13.54 27.22 -33.20
N ILE A 117 -12.78 27.05 -34.27
CA ILE A 117 -12.09 25.79 -34.56
C ILE A 117 -10.66 25.80 -34.02
N GLU A 118 -10.29 24.72 -33.33
CA GLU A 118 -8.89 24.47 -32.98
C GLU A 118 -8.14 23.88 -34.18
N PRO A 119 -6.96 24.43 -34.54
CA PRO A 119 -6.33 24.18 -35.83
C PRO A 119 -5.79 22.75 -36.03
N ILE A 120 -5.48 21.98 -34.98
CA ILE A 120 -4.86 20.66 -35.07
C ILE A 120 -5.92 19.56 -35.18
N THR A 121 -6.92 19.59 -34.31
CA THR A 121 -7.99 18.59 -34.24
C THR A 121 -9.15 18.91 -35.17
N GLY A 122 -9.33 20.19 -35.54
CA GLY A 122 -10.50 20.64 -36.30
C GLY A 122 -11.80 20.65 -35.49
N MET A 123 -11.74 20.45 -34.18
CA MET A 123 -12.91 20.47 -33.30
C MET A 123 -13.33 21.90 -32.93
N ASP A 124 -14.64 22.11 -32.75
CA ASP A 124 -15.17 23.37 -32.22
C ASP A 124 -14.95 23.43 -30.70
N VAL A 125 -14.26 24.47 -30.25
CA VAL A 125 -13.93 24.75 -28.84
C VAL A 125 -15.17 24.83 -27.96
N ASN A 126 -16.33 25.18 -28.54
CA ASN A 126 -17.58 25.38 -27.81
C ASN A 126 -18.50 24.14 -27.77
N LEU A 127 -18.13 23.05 -28.45
CA LEU A 127 -18.92 21.81 -28.47
C LEU A 127 -18.24 20.70 -27.68
N PRO A 128 -18.97 19.65 -27.27
CA PRO A 128 -18.35 18.45 -26.69
C PRO A 128 -17.38 17.79 -27.66
N ILE A 129 -16.40 17.05 -27.11
CA ILE A 129 -15.46 16.25 -27.91
C ILE A 129 -16.25 15.25 -28.77
N ASN A 130 -16.01 15.26 -30.08
CA ASN A 130 -16.57 14.30 -31.03
C ASN A 130 -15.53 13.33 -31.59
N ASP A 131 -14.23 13.62 -31.42
CA ASP A 131 -13.12 12.74 -31.77
C ASP A 131 -12.14 12.59 -30.58
N PRO A 132 -12.38 11.60 -29.71
CA PRO A 132 -11.51 11.29 -28.56
C PRO A 132 -10.05 11.02 -28.94
N GLN A 133 -9.81 10.41 -30.10
CA GLN A 133 -8.47 10.04 -30.53
C GLN A 133 -7.69 11.28 -31.00
N ALA A 134 -8.33 12.17 -31.76
CA ALA A 134 -7.73 13.46 -32.12
C ALA A 134 -7.36 14.28 -30.87
N PHE A 135 -8.19 14.23 -29.82
CA PHE A 135 -7.86 14.90 -28.56
C PHE A 135 -6.65 14.28 -27.85
N LEU A 136 -6.58 12.94 -27.76
CA LEU A 136 -5.41 12.25 -27.23
C LEU A 136 -4.14 12.60 -28.01
N ASP A 137 -4.22 12.67 -29.33
CA ASP A 137 -3.09 13.02 -30.20
C ASP A 137 -2.63 14.47 -29.94
N LEU A 138 -3.57 15.41 -29.78
CA LEU A 138 -3.26 16.79 -29.39
C LEU A 138 -2.59 16.85 -28.01
N VAL A 139 -3.14 16.19 -27.00
CA VAL A 139 -2.56 16.16 -25.64
C VAL A 139 -1.16 15.58 -25.66
N THR A 140 -0.97 14.46 -26.35
CA THR A 140 0.34 13.80 -26.49
C THR A 140 1.34 14.69 -27.23
N LEU A 141 0.89 15.40 -28.27
CA LEU A 141 1.72 16.34 -29.02
C LEU A 141 2.20 17.51 -28.13
N LYS A 142 1.31 18.07 -27.31
CA LYS A 142 1.63 19.23 -26.46
C LYS A 142 2.46 18.88 -25.24
N LEU A 143 2.20 17.75 -24.59
CA LEU A 143 3.00 17.26 -23.47
C LEU A 143 4.34 16.66 -23.92
N GLY A 144 4.39 16.18 -25.15
CA GLY A 144 5.58 15.64 -25.80
C GLY A 144 5.92 14.23 -25.36
N TRP A 145 6.66 13.54 -26.24
CA TRP A 145 7.16 12.19 -26.02
C TRP A 145 8.64 12.11 -26.40
N GLN A 146 9.49 12.69 -25.55
CA GLN A 146 10.94 12.59 -25.70
C GLN A 146 11.43 11.31 -25.02
N VAL A 147 11.98 10.40 -25.82
CA VAL A 147 12.62 9.16 -25.34
C VAL A 147 13.89 9.51 -24.56
N GLY A 148 14.02 8.94 -23.36
CA GLY A 148 15.20 9.08 -22.52
C GLY A 148 16.07 7.82 -22.56
N THR A 149 16.75 7.57 -21.45
CA THR A 149 17.62 6.40 -21.27
C THR A 149 16.90 5.35 -20.44
N GLU A 150 16.97 4.10 -20.86
CA GLU A 150 16.51 2.94 -20.09
C GLU A 150 17.73 2.04 -19.80
N SER A 151 17.94 1.70 -18.53
CA SER A 151 19.00 0.79 -18.10
C SER A 151 18.45 -0.31 -17.20
N ASP A 152 19.01 -1.50 -17.32
CA ASP A 152 18.71 -2.59 -16.39
C ASP A 152 19.48 -2.36 -15.08
N VAL A 153 18.79 -2.46 -13.95
CA VAL A 153 19.34 -2.27 -12.61
C VAL A 153 18.98 -3.44 -11.71
N ALA A 154 19.90 -3.83 -10.84
CA ALA A 154 19.58 -4.72 -9.73
C ALA A 154 18.76 -3.94 -8.70
N ARG A 155 17.70 -4.56 -8.18
CA ARG A 155 16.92 -3.96 -7.09
C ARG A 155 17.79 -3.94 -5.84
N ASP A 156 17.98 -2.75 -5.29
CA ASP A 156 18.70 -2.57 -4.04
C ASP A 156 17.78 -2.99 -2.88
N PHE A 157 17.83 -4.30 -2.57
CA PHE A 157 17.04 -4.91 -1.50
C PHE A 157 17.19 -4.18 -0.18
N GLU A 158 18.33 -3.53 0.08
CA GLU A 158 18.55 -2.80 1.34
C GLU A 158 17.74 -1.52 1.44
N ALA A 159 17.47 -0.81 0.35
CA ALA A 159 16.72 0.46 0.36
C ALA A 159 15.20 0.23 0.52
N GLU A 160 14.63 -0.74 -0.21
CA GLU A 160 13.21 -1.12 -0.06
C GLU A 160 12.95 -1.90 1.22
N ALA A 161 13.86 -2.78 1.65
CA ALA A 161 13.77 -3.42 2.95
C ALA A 161 13.91 -2.39 4.07
N ARG A 162 14.71 -1.33 3.94
CA ARG A 162 14.72 -0.21 4.89
C ARG A 162 13.37 0.50 4.90
N GLN A 163 12.73 0.75 3.77
CA GLN A 163 11.44 1.46 3.77
C GLN A 163 10.29 0.60 4.35
N ALA A 164 10.22 -0.69 4.03
CA ALA A 164 9.29 -1.64 4.66
C ALA A 164 9.62 -1.90 6.14
N SER A 165 10.91 -1.97 6.50
CA SER A 165 11.41 -2.10 7.88
C SER A 165 11.17 -0.84 8.70
N ILE A 166 11.30 0.37 8.14
CA ILE A 166 11.02 1.63 8.83
C ILE A 166 9.51 1.76 9.08
N VAL A 167 8.66 1.40 8.11
CA VAL A 167 7.20 1.51 8.25
C VAL A 167 6.66 0.48 9.24
N SER A 168 7.14 -0.77 9.21
CA SER A 168 6.70 -1.84 10.13
C SER A 168 7.55 -1.95 11.40
N ASN A 169 8.55 -1.09 11.58
CA ASN A 169 9.63 -1.25 12.56
C ASN A 169 10.28 -2.65 12.52
N ALA A 170 10.43 -3.26 11.34
CA ALA A 170 10.87 -4.63 11.06
C ALA A 170 9.93 -5.75 11.54
N ASN A 171 8.63 -5.47 11.74
CA ASN A 171 7.67 -6.43 12.26
C ASN A 171 7.10 -7.32 11.14
N VAL A 172 6.69 -8.55 11.48
CA VAL A 172 6.08 -9.50 10.55
C VAL A 172 4.61 -9.14 10.34
N LEU A 173 4.14 -9.24 9.09
CA LEU A 173 2.73 -9.10 8.76
C LEU A 173 2.03 -10.45 8.75
N ILE A 174 0.91 -10.52 9.45
CA ILE A 174 -0.02 -11.65 9.48
C ILE A 174 -1.33 -11.13 8.90
N ASN A 175 -1.73 -11.63 7.74
CA ASN A 175 -2.89 -11.14 6.96
C ASN A 175 -2.88 -9.61 6.76
N GLY A 176 -1.71 -9.04 6.42
CA GLY A 176 -1.54 -7.61 6.19
C GLY A 176 -1.54 -6.74 7.46
N ARG A 177 -1.54 -7.33 8.66
CA ARG A 177 -1.51 -6.60 9.95
C ARG A 177 -0.28 -7.00 10.76
N THR A 178 0.32 -6.08 11.49
CA THR A 178 1.54 -6.37 12.26
C THR A 178 1.27 -7.36 13.40
N ALA A 179 2.18 -8.31 13.58
CA ALA A 179 2.11 -9.28 14.67
C ALA A 179 2.32 -8.60 16.03
N VAL A 180 1.71 -9.14 17.09
CA VAL A 180 1.87 -8.59 18.45
C VAL A 180 2.98 -9.33 19.20
N HIS A 181 3.88 -8.57 19.82
CA HIS A 181 4.93 -9.02 20.73
C HIS A 181 5.37 -7.86 21.64
N SER A 182 6.26 -8.10 22.61
CA SER A 182 6.62 -7.09 23.63
C SER A 182 7.22 -5.78 23.11
N SER A 183 7.91 -5.80 21.97
CA SER A 183 8.46 -4.60 21.32
C SER A 183 7.61 -4.06 20.16
N SER A 184 6.42 -4.62 19.93
CA SER A 184 5.59 -4.27 18.76
C SER A 184 4.95 -2.87 18.84
N GLY A 185 4.96 -2.23 20.02
CA GLY A 185 4.42 -0.87 20.20
C GLY A 185 2.91 -0.80 20.34
N GLY A 186 2.21 -1.93 20.46
CA GLY A 186 0.76 -1.99 20.68
C GLY A 186 0.31 -1.30 21.98
N VAL A 187 -0.74 -0.49 21.89
CA VAL A 187 -1.43 0.19 22.99
C VAL A 187 -2.94 -0.03 22.84
N LEU A 188 -3.55 -0.59 23.88
CA LEU A 188 -5.00 -0.70 24.01
C LEU A 188 -5.49 0.46 24.88
N SER A 189 -6.40 1.27 24.35
CA SER A 189 -7.08 2.35 25.06
C SER A 189 -8.57 2.04 25.15
N THR A 190 -9.11 2.00 26.37
CA THR A 190 -10.48 1.59 26.68
C THR A 190 -11.12 2.55 27.68
N VAL A 191 -12.45 2.49 27.78
CA VAL A 191 -13.20 3.16 28.86
C VAL A 191 -13.59 2.09 29.88
N ASP A 192 -13.18 2.30 31.12
CA ASP A 192 -13.40 1.42 32.26
C ASP A 192 -14.38 2.06 33.24
N VAL A 193 -15.59 1.51 33.32
CA VAL A 193 -16.59 1.95 34.29
C VAL A 193 -16.30 1.29 35.63
N CYS A 194 -15.84 2.11 36.58
CA CYS A 194 -15.57 1.69 37.95
C CYS A 194 -16.57 2.32 38.92
N LEU A 195 -16.84 1.62 40.03
CA LEU A 195 -17.52 2.20 41.16
C LEU A 195 -16.56 3.15 41.89
N THR A 196 -17.03 4.35 42.16
CA THR A 196 -16.25 5.40 42.81
C THR A 196 -17.02 5.99 43.97
N LYS A 197 -16.36 6.08 45.12
CA LYS A 197 -16.90 6.76 46.29
C LYS A 197 -16.72 8.28 46.16
N ILE A 198 -17.82 9.02 46.10
CA ILE A 198 -17.87 10.48 46.18
C ILE A 198 -18.58 10.85 47.49
N GLY A 199 -17.82 11.33 48.48
CA GLY A 199 -18.37 11.60 49.81
C GLY A 199 -18.97 10.34 50.45
N LYS A 200 -20.29 10.32 50.65
CA LYS A 200 -21.03 9.17 51.22
C LYS A 200 -21.62 8.22 50.17
N VAL A 201 -21.70 8.61 48.89
CA VAL A 201 -22.33 7.81 47.82
C VAL A 201 -21.29 7.05 46.99
N VAL A 202 -21.72 5.93 46.40
CA VAL A 202 -20.92 5.16 45.43
C VAL A 202 -21.67 5.17 44.11
N VAL A 203 -21.03 5.67 43.06
CA VAL A 203 -21.62 5.80 41.72
C VAL A 203 -20.67 5.21 40.66
N PRO A 204 -21.20 4.68 39.55
CA PRO A 204 -20.37 4.25 38.42
C PRO A 204 -19.82 5.46 37.65
N ILE A 205 -18.50 5.50 37.44
CA ILE A 205 -17.81 6.58 36.71
C ILE A 205 -16.90 5.96 35.65
N PRO A 206 -16.93 6.45 34.39
CA PRO A 206 -16.01 6.03 33.35
C PRO A 206 -14.61 6.62 33.56
N TYR A 207 -13.58 5.77 33.49
CA TYR A 207 -12.17 6.13 33.52
C TYR A 207 -11.47 5.68 32.23
N GLY A 208 -10.42 6.39 31.83
CA GLY A 208 -9.53 5.87 30.79
C GLY A 208 -8.73 4.69 31.33
N ASN A 209 -8.61 3.61 30.55
CA ASN A 209 -7.78 2.47 30.90
C ASN A 209 -6.88 2.10 29.71
N ILE A 210 -5.58 1.98 29.99
CA ILE A 210 -4.52 1.75 29.02
C ILE A 210 -3.79 0.45 29.37
N ALA A 211 -3.64 -0.44 28.40
CA ALA A 211 -2.77 -1.62 28.47
C ALA A 211 -1.76 -1.58 27.31
N ARG A 212 -0.55 -2.11 27.53
CA ARG A 212 0.55 -2.00 26.55
C ARG A 212 1.12 -3.37 26.20
N SER A 213 1.51 -3.54 24.94
CA SER A 213 2.20 -4.72 24.44
C SER A 213 3.53 -4.98 25.13
N SER A 214 4.20 -3.96 25.66
CA SER A 214 5.40 -4.11 26.50
C SER A 214 5.19 -5.00 27.73
N ASP A 215 3.93 -5.11 28.20
CA ASP A 215 3.53 -5.97 29.31
C ASP A 215 2.98 -7.33 28.83
N ALA A 216 3.22 -7.72 27.57
CA ALA A 216 2.76 -8.97 27.00
C ALA A 216 3.30 -10.18 27.77
N ALA A 217 2.38 -11.07 28.13
CA ALA A 217 2.61 -12.28 28.88
C ALA A 217 1.91 -13.47 28.23
N SER A 218 2.32 -14.68 28.61
CA SER A 218 1.82 -15.92 28.00
C SER A 218 1.99 -15.93 26.47
N VAL A 219 3.11 -15.39 26.00
CA VAL A 219 3.54 -15.38 24.59
C VAL A 219 4.21 -16.70 24.22
N ALA A 220 4.41 -16.94 22.92
CA ALA A 220 5.02 -18.15 22.42
C ALA A 220 6.48 -18.34 22.88
N SER A 221 6.82 -19.60 23.13
CA SER A 221 8.17 -20.00 23.53
C SER A 221 9.06 -20.26 22.31
N SER A 222 8.51 -20.93 21.29
CA SER A 222 9.21 -21.39 20.08
C SER A 222 9.22 -20.37 18.95
N VAL A 223 8.14 -19.59 18.80
CA VAL A 223 8.02 -18.58 17.74
C VAL A 223 8.47 -17.22 18.26
N LYS A 224 9.54 -16.69 17.67
CA LYS A 224 10.09 -15.37 17.99
C LYS A 224 9.93 -14.42 16.81
N ILE A 225 9.44 -13.22 17.09
CA ILE A 225 9.40 -12.09 16.15
C ILE A 225 10.26 -11.00 16.77
N GLN A 226 11.31 -10.59 16.06
CA GLN A 226 12.31 -9.63 16.58
C GLN A 226 12.93 -10.06 17.91
N GLY A 227 13.19 -11.36 18.09
CA GLY A 227 13.70 -11.91 19.36
C GLY A 227 12.69 -11.99 20.50
N ASN A 228 11.47 -11.48 20.32
CA ASN A 228 10.41 -11.50 21.33
C ASN A 228 9.43 -12.64 21.07
N GLY A 229 8.86 -13.23 22.12
CA GLY A 229 7.81 -14.24 21.97
C GLY A 229 6.60 -13.66 21.23
N ALA A 230 6.18 -14.32 20.16
CA ALA A 230 5.01 -13.89 19.39
C ALA A 230 3.71 -14.20 20.16
N ALA A 231 2.77 -13.27 20.17
CA ALA A 231 1.50 -13.44 20.88
C ALA A 231 0.49 -14.26 20.05
N ASN A 232 -0.32 -15.03 20.75
CA ASN A 232 -1.49 -15.73 20.20
C ASN A 232 -2.74 -15.40 21.03
N ILE A 233 -3.89 -15.94 20.67
CA ILE A 233 -5.17 -15.64 21.32
C ILE A 233 -5.21 -15.93 22.84
N LYS A 234 -4.28 -16.74 23.37
CA LYS A 234 -4.16 -17.01 24.81
C LYS A 234 -3.17 -16.09 25.52
N SER A 235 -2.44 -15.27 24.77
CA SER A 235 -1.59 -14.22 25.33
C SER A 235 -2.43 -13.08 25.91
N ASN A 236 -1.82 -12.27 26.76
CA ASN A 236 -2.47 -11.13 27.42
C ASN A 236 -1.45 -10.02 27.68
N PHE A 237 -1.92 -8.80 27.92
CA PHE A 237 -1.10 -7.77 28.55
C PHE A 237 -1.33 -7.86 30.05
N SER A 238 -0.28 -8.12 30.82
CA SER A 238 -0.38 -8.56 32.22
C SER A 238 -1.06 -7.56 33.16
N LYS A 239 -1.10 -6.27 32.79
CA LYS A 239 -1.70 -5.18 33.58
C LYS A 239 -2.27 -4.07 32.70
N SER A 240 -3.08 -3.23 33.32
CA SER A 240 -3.59 -1.98 32.75
C SER A 240 -3.52 -0.84 33.77
N THR A 241 -3.68 0.40 33.32
CA THR A 241 -3.55 1.61 34.15
C THR A 241 -4.52 2.71 33.72
N GLY A 242 -4.91 3.59 34.65
CA GLY A 242 -5.75 4.78 34.43
C GLY A 242 -7.07 4.77 35.23
N ASP A 243 -7.51 3.58 35.67
CA ASP A 243 -8.74 3.29 36.41
C ASP A 243 -8.58 3.38 37.94
N GLN A 244 -7.37 3.65 38.45
CA GLN A 244 -7.04 3.71 39.88
C GLN A 244 -7.94 4.66 40.70
N PRO A 245 -8.45 5.79 40.18
CA PRO A 245 -9.38 6.64 40.93
C PRO A 245 -10.72 5.96 41.25
N GLY A 246 -11.09 4.90 40.51
CA GLY A 246 -12.24 4.04 40.76
C GLY A 246 -12.09 3.16 42.00
N ASN A 247 -12.02 3.77 43.19
CA ASN A 247 -11.62 3.09 44.44
C ASN A 247 -12.54 1.94 44.92
N LYS A 248 -13.69 1.71 44.28
CA LYS A 248 -14.56 0.55 44.50
C LYS A 248 -14.55 -0.45 43.32
N LYS A 249 -13.57 -0.33 42.42
CA LYS A 249 -13.20 -1.27 41.35
C LYS A 249 -14.22 -1.33 40.21
N GLY A 250 -13.87 -2.06 39.14
CA GLY A 250 -14.71 -2.25 37.97
C GLY A 250 -16.10 -2.82 38.29
N ILE A 251 -17.15 -2.33 37.60
CA ILE A 251 -18.55 -2.75 37.83
C ILE A 251 -18.76 -4.24 37.56
N ALA A 252 -18.10 -4.79 36.55
CA ALA A 252 -18.24 -6.17 36.10
C ALA A 252 -17.12 -7.04 36.67
N SER A 253 -15.86 -6.60 36.55
CA SER A 253 -14.70 -7.43 36.94
C SER A 253 -14.40 -7.44 38.44
N ARG A 254 -14.86 -6.42 39.19
CA ARG A 254 -14.45 -6.17 40.58
C ARG A 254 -12.92 -6.08 40.75
N THR A 255 -12.21 -5.65 39.70
CA THR A 255 -10.75 -5.45 39.74
C THR A 255 -10.34 -4.03 39.32
N LEU A 256 -9.07 -3.71 39.55
CA LEU A 256 -8.40 -2.50 39.09
C LEU A 256 -7.06 -2.86 38.46
N GLY A 257 -6.74 -2.26 37.32
CA GLY A 257 -5.45 -2.37 36.64
C GLY A 257 -5.02 -3.79 36.29
N LYS A 258 -5.97 -4.72 36.10
CA LYS A 258 -5.66 -6.13 35.74
C LYS A 258 -5.47 -6.31 34.24
N LYS A 259 -5.17 -7.55 33.86
CA LYS A 259 -4.75 -7.92 32.50
C LYS A 259 -5.76 -7.51 31.43
N ALA A 260 -5.25 -7.29 30.22
CA ALA A 260 -6.02 -7.18 29.00
C ALA A 260 -5.88 -8.44 28.14
N GLU A 261 -6.98 -8.92 27.58
CA GLU A 261 -7.08 -10.21 26.89
C GLU A 261 -7.63 -10.01 25.47
N PHE A 262 -7.09 -10.78 24.52
CA PHE A 262 -7.58 -10.79 23.15
C PHE A 262 -8.90 -11.56 23.04
N LEU A 263 -9.82 -11.01 22.26
CA LEU A 263 -11.10 -11.64 21.90
C LEU A 263 -11.06 -12.25 20.49
N GLN A 264 -10.20 -11.73 19.62
CA GLN A 264 -10.06 -12.12 18.23
C GLN A 264 -8.59 -12.36 17.87
N GLY A 265 -8.38 -13.15 16.82
CA GLY A 265 -7.08 -13.44 16.25
C GLY A 265 -7.22 -13.74 14.74
N SER A 266 -6.13 -14.16 14.13
CA SER A 266 -6.08 -14.61 12.74
C SER A 266 -6.98 -15.85 12.51
N PHE A 267 -7.53 -15.95 11.30
CA PHE A 267 -8.39 -17.04 10.89
C PHE A 267 -7.62 -18.24 10.30
N ASP A 268 -6.42 -17.99 9.79
CA ASP A 268 -5.60 -18.93 9.00
C ASP A 268 -4.14 -19.05 9.49
N VAL A 269 -3.63 -18.08 10.25
CA VAL A 269 -2.26 -18.13 10.79
C VAL A 269 -2.28 -18.49 12.28
N TYR A 270 -1.55 -19.56 12.62
CA TYR A 270 -1.49 -20.12 13.95
C TYR A 270 -0.06 -20.06 14.50
N ILE A 271 0.09 -19.61 15.74
CA ILE A 271 1.34 -19.62 16.51
C ILE A 271 1.17 -20.63 17.64
N GLU A 272 1.99 -21.68 17.62
CA GLU A 272 1.90 -22.82 18.55
C GLU A 272 0.48 -23.44 18.59
N GLY A 273 -0.11 -23.61 17.40
CA GLY A 273 -1.44 -24.22 17.23
C GLY A 273 -2.62 -23.33 17.66
N LYS A 274 -2.37 -22.05 17.98
CA LYS A 274 -3.39 -21.08 18.40
C LYS A 274 -3.42 -19.89 17.44
N PRO A 275 -4.61 -19.32 17.15
CA PRO A 275 -4.72 -18.12 16.32
C PRO A 275 -3.73 -17.02 16.73
N ALA A 276 -2.92 -16.56 15.78
CA ALA A 276 -2.00 -15.45 16.00
C ALA A 276 -2.79 -14.15 16.23
N VAL A 277 -2.33 -13.27 17.12
CA VAL A 277 -2.97 -11.96 17.34
C VAL A 277 -2.19 -10.84 16.66
N ARG A 278 -2.91 -9.85 16.17
CA ARG A 278 -2.44 -8.82 15.23
C ARG A 278 -2.90 -7.44 15.66
N GLN A 279 -2.31 -6.41 15.06
CA GLN A 279 -2.87 -5.06 15.09
C GLN A 279 -4.38 -5.08 14.79
N GLY A 280 -5.16 -4.34 15.58
CA GLY A 280 -6.58 -4.15 15.37
C GLY A 280 -7.45 -5.32 15.80
N ASP A 281 -6.88 -6.45 16.22
CA ASP A 281 -7.66 -7.50 16.86
C ASP A 281 -8.25 -6.97 18.20
N LEU A 282 -9.51 -7.30 18.45
CA LEU A 282 -10.24 -6.76 19.60
C LEU A 282 -9.70 -7.32 20.92
N MET A 283 -9.61 -6.45 21.92
CA MET A 283 -9.24 -6.80 23.28
C MET A 283 -10.21 -6.19 24.28
N VAL A 284 -10.22 -6.75 25.49
CA VAL A 284 -10.86 -6.18 26.67
C VAL A 284 -9.83 -6.07 27.79
N SER A 285 -9.97 -5.09 28.68
CA SER A 285 -9.01 -4.79 29.74
C SER A 285 -9.60 -4.93 31.13
N ASN A 286 -8.72 -4.89 32.14
CA ASN A 286 -9.04 -5.02 33.55
C ASN A 286 -9.93 -6.24 33.86
N ASN A 287 -9.50 -7.43 33.39
CA ASN A 287 -10.26 -8.68 33.51
C ASN A 287 -11.69 -8.58 32.92
N LYS A 288 -11.80 -8.06 31.70
CA LYS A 288 -13.04 -7.93 30.94
C LYS A 288 -14.06 -6.96 31.56
N ASN A 289 -13.58 -5.90 32.23
CA ASN A 289 -14.46 -4.84 32.72
C ASN A 289 -14.87 -3.85 31.63
N THR A 290 -14.04 -3.72 30.60
CA THR A 290 -14.21 -2.72 29.55
C THR A 290 -14.91 -3.30 28.33
N PRO A 291 -15.62 -2.46 27.54
CA PRO A 291 -16.07 -2.86 26.22
C PRO A 291 -14.89 -3.24 25.31
N PRO A 292 -15.10 -4.13 24.31
CA PRO A 292 -14.07 -4.45 23.33
C PRO A 292 -13.54 -3.21 22.61
N ALA A 293 -12.23 -3.10 22.50
CA ALA A 293 -11.56 -2.08 21.70
C ALA A 293 -10.42 -2.71 20.88
N PRO A 294 -10.13 -2.18 19.67
CA PRO A 294 -9.04 -2.71 18.84
C PRO A 294 -7.68 -2.34 19.44
N LEU A 295 -6.72 -3.26 19.35
CA LEU A 295 -5.33 -2.95 19.66
C LEU A 295 -4.76 -1.95 18.64
N ASN A 296 -4.34 -0.77 19.10
CA ASN A 296 -3.66 0.20 18.25
C ASN A 296 -2.16 -0.10 18.23
N GLN A 297 -1.57 -0.32 17.07
CA GLN A 297 -0.17 -0.67 16.88
C GLN A 297 0.31 -0.08 15.54
N PRO A 298 1.61 0.27 15.38
CA PRO A 298 2.13 0.66 14.09
C PRO A 298 1.77 -0.35 13.00
N SER A 299 1.15 0.14 11.92
CA SER A 299 0.85 -0.65 10.73
C SER A 299 2.16 -0.99 10.00
N GLY A 300 2.17 -2.05 9.19
CA GLY A 300 3.28 -2.31 8.26
C GLY A 300 2.83 -2.14 6.82
N ALA A 301 3.79 -1.92 5.93
CA ALA A 301 3.53 -1.83 4.50
C ALA A 301 3.11 -3.22 3.98
N THR A 302 1.93 -3.31 3.36
CA THR A 302 1.48 -4.55 2.72
C THR A 302 2.47 -4.94 1.63
N PRO A 303 3.07 -6.14 1.65
CA PRO A 303 3.93 -6.60 0.57
C PRO A 303 3.09 -6.67 -0.71
N ALA A 304 3.65 -6.19 -1.82
CA ALA A 304 3.09 -6.44 -3.14
C ALA A 304 3.08 -7.96 -3.38
N GLY A 305 1.98 -8.48 -3.94
CA GLY A 305 1.91 -9.90 -4.30
C GLY A 305 3.02 -10.26 -5.29
N LEU A 306 3.65 -11.42 -5.12
CA LEU A 306 4.43 -11.99 -6.20
C LEU A 306 3.44 -12.51 -7.25
N ASP A 307 3.49 -11.95 -8.46
CA ASP A 307 2.85 -12.59 -9.60
C ASP A 307 3.61 -13.86 -9.94
N VAL A 308 2.96 -15.01 -9.74
CA VAL A 308 3.45 -16.29 -10.26
C VAL A 308 3.22 -16.27 -11.77
N VAL A 309 4.29 -16.07 -12.53
CA VAL A 309 4.25 -16.26 -13.98
C VAL A 309 4.02 -17.75 -14.26
N LEU A 310 2.78 -18.12 -14.58
CA LEU A 310 2.47 -19.39 -15.25
C LEU A 310 3.13 -19.35 -16.63
N GLY A 311 4.37 -19.85 -16.72
CA GLY A 311 5.14 -19.87 -17.96
C GLY A 311 6.65 -19.72 -17.81
N ALA A 312 7.20 -19.58 -16.60
CA ALA A 312 8.63 -19.75 -16.43
C ALA A 312 8.97 -21.23 -16.73
N GLU A 313 9.69 -21.48 -17.83
CA GLU A 313 10.38 -22.76 -17.99
C GLU A 313 11.19 -23.01 -16.72
N PRO A 314 11.18 -24.24 -16.18
CA PRO A 314 11.97 -24.54 -14.99
C PRO A 314 13.40 -24.11 -15.28
N LEU A 315 13.98 -23.33 -14.35
CA LEU A 315 15.39 -22.94 -14.41
C LEU A 315 16.19 -24.19 -14.77
N SER A 316 16.77 -24.23 -15.97
CA SER A 316 17.69 -25.29 -16.36
C SER A 316 18.99 -25.07 -15.58
N GLN A 317 18.97 -25.42 -14.30
CA GLN A 317 20.21 -25.65 -13.58
C GLN A 317 20.81 -26.97 -14.11
N ALA A 318 21.41 -26.90 -15.30
CA ALA A 318 22.48 -27.80 -15.69
C ALA A 318 23.71 -27.45 -14.83
N GLY A 319 23.62 -27.74 -13.54
CA GLY A 319 24.66 -27.54 -12.55
C GLY A 319 24.45 -28.55 -11.45
N THR A 320 25.27 -29.59 -11.43
CA THR A 320 25.26 -30.63 -10.38
C THR A 320 25.71 -30.01 -9.06
N ASN A 321 24.78 -29.42 -8.32
CA ASN A 321 25.05 -28.96 -6.96
C ASN A 321 25.26 -30.18 -6.05
N LYS A 322 26.52 -30.60 -5.90
CA LYS A 322 26.91 -31.63 -4.93
C LYS A 322 26.75 -31.07 -3.51
N ILE A 323 25.78 -31.59 -2.77
CA ILE A 323 25.63 -31.29 -1.35
C ILE A 323 26.61 -32.18 -0.57
N ASN A 324 27.60 -31.58 0.07
CA ASN A 324 28.49 -32.30 0.99
C ASN A 324 27.84 -32.36 2.38
N ILE A 325 27.26 -33.51 2.73
CA ILE A 325 26.75 -33.76 4.07
C ILE A 325 27.91 -34.29 4.94
N LYS A 326 28.29 -33.54 5.98
CA LYS A 326 29.27 -33.98 6.97
C LYS A 326 28.54 -34.49 8.20
N VAL A 327 28.36 -35.81 8.29
CA VAL A 327 27.97 -36.48 9.54
C VAL A 327 29.25 -36.92 10.27
N SER A 328 29.27 -36.72 11.58
CA SER A 328 30.42 -36.93 12.47
C SER A 328 31.18 -38.24 12.22
N GLY A 329 32.42 -38.13 11.72
CA GLY A 329 33.50 -39.06 12.04
C GLY A 329 33.97 -40.07 10.99
N SER A 330 33.41 -40.15 9.78
CA SER A 330 34.04 -40.93 8.70
C SER A 330 33.51 -40.58 7.31
N SER A 331 34.43 -40.30 6.38
CA SER A 331 34.13 -39.95 4.99
C SER A 331 33.95 -41.20 4.13
N LYS A 332 32.75 -41.45 3.64
CA LYS A 332 32.54 -42.22 2.41
C LYS A 332 31.48 -41.52 1.55
N PRO A 333 31.73 -41.29 0.25
CA PRO A 333 30.69 -40.82 -0.65
C PRO A 333 29.71 -41.96 -0.89
N SER A 334 28.40 -41.71 -0.75
CA SER A 334 27.35 -42.63 -1.20
C SER A 334 26.94 -42.23 -2.62
N ASP A 335 27.08 -43.14 -3.58
CA ASP A 335 26.68 -42.99 -4.99
C ASP A 335 25.15 -43.15 -5.18
N GLU A 336 24.33 -42.63 -4.26
CA GLU A 336 22.87 -42.66 -4.42
C GLU A 336 22.33 -41.30 -4.85
N GLU A 337 21.88 -41.22 -6.10
CA GLU A 337 21.09 -40.12 -6.63
C GLU A 337 19.73 -40.04 -5.89
N VAL A 338 19.59 -39.07 -5.00
CA VAL A 338 18.27 -38.73 -4.43
C VAL A 338 17.57 -37.77 -5.39
N LYS A 339 16.58 -38.28 -6.13
CA LYS A 339 15.64 -37.45 -6.89
C LYS A 339 14.53 -36.96 -5.96
N ILE A 340 14.46 -35.64 -5.77
CA ILE A 340 13.36 -34.99 -5.06
C ILE A 340 12.39 -34.50 -6.15
N GLY A 341 11.19 -35.08 -6.17
CA GLY A 341 10.08 -34.66 -7.03
C GLY A 341 9.26 -33.54 -6.41
#